data_AF-A0A7C4EM57-F1
#
_entry.id   AF-A0A7C4EM57-F1
#
_cell.length_a   1.000
_cell.length_b   1.000
_cell.length_c   1.000
_cell.angle_alpha   90.00
_cell.angle_beta   90.00
_cell.angle_gamma   90.00
#
_symmetry.space_group_name_H-M   'P 1'
#
loop_
_entity.id
_entity.type
_entity.pdbx_description
1 polymer ?
#
loop_
_entity_poly.entity_id
_entity_poly.type
_entity_poly.pdbx_seq_one_letter_code
_entity_poly.pdbx_strand_id
1 'polypeptide(L)'
;MSAPVKRIIFKTPAAVGAVGQFSALERCRAYASASSDDADSAQASASSAQISSNVALAARDAALAAVGSVKASPTDAVAASLDESVTVTAPLVKEVLSPGGDETFSLSVAVMAGAGASNAGLAGVAPAPQAGDHERFLRGDATWQPLDRASVGMSAVEDTWMALEGPVTVMSASQAAVPGDQLGKVMPGGIPGRAIRLGGQEAVSGFVADAVYDSVNARTVITLDGFQPDGQSTALQVGQDPRNAPSSSSTGSDLYLAETYNCLMY
;
A
#
# COMPACT_ATOMS: atom_id res chain seq x y z
N MET A 1 36.82 120.30 -29.45
CA MET A 1 36.54 119.62 -30.75
C MET A 1 35.70 118.40 -30.45
N SER A 2 34.38 118.47 -30.71
CA SER A 2 33.41 117.42 -30.40
C SER A 2 33.05 116.68 -31.68
N ALA A 3 33.30 115.37 -31.73
CA ALA A 3 32.95 114.55 -32.88
C ALA A 3 31.42 114.34 -32.92
N PRO A 4 30.74 114.54 -34.06
CA PRO A 4 29.30 114.38 -34.13
C PRO A 4 28.90 112.90 -34.03
N VAL A 5 28.06 112.59 -33.05
CA VAL A 5 27.42 111.28 -32.89
C VAL A 5 26.45 111.05 -34.06
N LYS A 6 26.75 110.07 -34.91
CA LYS A 6 25.85 109.64 -35.98
C LYS A 6 24.67 108.89 -35.37
N ARG A 7 23.52 109.56 -35.28
CA ARG A 7 22.24 108.97 -34.91
C ARG A 7 21.76 108.07 -36.05
N ILE A 8 21.79 106.75 -35.86
CA ILE A 8 21.17 105.81 -36.79
C ILE A 8 19.65 105.89 -36.57
N ILE A 9 18.96 106.54 -37.50
CA ILE A 9 17.50 106.51 -37.56
C ILE A 9 17.14 105.26 -38.37
N PHE A 10 16.63 104.23 -37.69
CA PHE A 10 15.95 103.15 -38.38
C PHE A 10 14.65 103.71 -38.96
N LYS A 11 14.65 103.98 -40.27
CA LYS A 11 13.40 104.16 -41.00
C LYS A 11 12.69 102.82 -40.95
N THR A 12 11.49 102.77 -40.36
CA THR A 12 10.56 101.67 -40.56
C THR A 12 10.42 101.46 -42.07
N PRO A 13 10.62 100.24 -42.59
CA PRO A 13 10.50 100.00 -44.02
C PRO A 13 9.10 100.42 -44.45
N ALA A 14 9.02 101.43 -45.30
CA ALA A 14 7.81 101.74 -46.05
C ALA A 14 7.49 100.49 -46.89
N ALA A 15 6.45 99.77 -46.49
CA ALA A 15 5.67 98.83 -47.28
C ALA A 15 6.42 98.18 -48.46
N VAL A 16 7.45 97.39 -48.18
CA VAL A 16 8.00 96.46 -49.18
C VAL A 16 7.07 95.26 -49.21
N GLY A 17 6.08 95.30 -50.10
CA GLY A 17 5.41 94.14 -50.69
C GLY A 17 4.80 93.12 -49.71
N ALA A 18 3.55 93.34 -49.36
CA ALA A 18 2.64 92.45 -48.62
C ALA A 18 2.37 91.07 -49.30
N VAL A 19 3.20 90.62 -50.25
CA VAL A 19 2.96 89.39 -51.03
C VAL A 19 3.93 88.26 -50.65
N GLY A 20 5.05 88.56 -49.97
CA GLY A 20 6.05 87.56 -49.57
C GLY A 20 5.98 87.10 -48.10
N GLN A 21 5.68 88.00 -47.16
CA GLN A 21 5.70 87.70 -45.72
C GLN A 21 4.47 86.93 -45.23
N PHE A 22 3.31 87.12 -45.86
CA PHE A 22 2.11 86.31 -45.58
C PHE A 22 2.33 84.83 -45.93
N SER A 23 3.07 84.56 -47.02
CA SER A 23 3.36 83.18 -47.46
C SER A 23 4.23 82.37 -46.49
N ALA A 24 5.10 83.02 -45.72
CA ALA A 24 5.96 82.34 -44.75
C ALA A 24 5.20 82.03 -43.47
N LEU A 25 4.39 82.99 -42.99
CA LEU A 25 3.53 82.80 -41.82
C LEU A 25 2.43 81.77 -42.05
N GLU A 26 1.84 81.74 -43.25
CA GLU A 26 0.87 80.71 -43.65
C GLU A 26 1.50 79.32 -43.71
N ARG A 27 2.72 79.21 -44.25
CA ARG A 27 3.49 77.95 -44.23
C ARG A 27 3.83 77.49 -42.82
N CYS A 28 4.23 78.40 -41.93
CA CYS A 28 4.47 78.05 -40.53
C CYS A 28 3.18 77.60 -39.82
N ARG A 29 2.04 78.24 -40.08
CA ARG A 29 0.74 77.78 -39.53
C ARG A 29 0.35 76.41 -40.06
N ALA A 30 0.51 76.17 -41.37
CA ALA A 30 0.22 74.89 -41.99
C ALA A 30 1.13 73.77 -41.46
N TYR A 31 2.41 74.07 -41.22
CA TYR A 31 3.33 73.12 -40.60
C TYR A 31 2.97 72.85 -39.13
N ALA A 32 2.61 73.88 -38.37
CA ALA A 32 2.18 73.73 -36.99
C ALA A 32 0.87 72.93 -36.87
N SER A 33 -0.09 73.14 -37.78
CA SER A 33 -1.32 72.35 -37.81
C SER A 33 -1.04 70.90 -38.19
N ALA A 34 -0.24 70.64 -39.22
CA ALA A 34 0.15 69.28 -39.61
C ALA A 34 0.89 68.56 -38.46
N SER A 35 1.81 69.25 -37.78
CA SER A 35 2.50 68.69 -36.61
C SER A 35 1.56 68.42 -35.42
N SER A 36 0.48 69.18 -35.28
CA SER A 36 -0.56 68.94 -34.27
C SER A 36 -1.40 67.71 -34.64
N ASP A 37 -1.83 67.61 -35.90
CA ASP A 37 -2.60 66.48 -36.40
C ASP A 37 -1.82 65.16 -36.30
N ASP A 38 -0.50 65.21 -36.57
CA ASP A 38 0.41 64.07 -36.39
C ASP A 38 0.54 63.67 -34.91
N ALA A 39 0.60 64.64 -33.99
CA ALA A 39 0.66 64.38 -32.55
C ALA A 39 -0.64 63.76 -32.03
N ASP A 40 -1.79 64.27 -32.47
CA ASP A 40 -3.10 63.72 -32.13
C ASP A 40 -3.28 62.30 -32.68
N SER A 41 -2.82 62.05 -33.91
CA SER A 41 -2.82 60.72 -34.53
C SER A 41 -1.92 59.73 -33.78
N ALA A 42 -0.74 60.17 -33.32
CA ALA A 42 0.16 59.37 -32.51
C ALA A 42 -0.46 59.04 -31.14
N GLN A 43 -1.12 60.00 -30.49
CA GLN A 43 -1.80 59.81 -29.21
C GLN A 43 -2.99 58.84 -29.32
N ALA A 44 -3.77 58.93 -30.41
CA ALA A 44 -4.85 58.00 -30.70
C ALA A 44 -4.32 56.56 -30.92
N SER A 45 -3.18 56.43 -31.62
CA SER A 45 -2.52 55.14 -31.86
C SER A 45 -2.00 54.53 -30.55
N ALA A 46 -1.38 55.32 -29.68
CA ALA A 46 -0.91 54.86 -28.37
C ALA A 46 -2.06 54.38 -27.46
N SER A 47 -3.18 55.12 -27.45
CA SER A 47 -4.37 54.74 -26.70
C SER A 47 -4.97 53.41 -27.19
N SER A 48 -5.00 53.20 -28.51
CA SER A 48 -5.48 51.96 -29.13
C SER A 48 -4.59 50.75 -28.78
N ALA A 49 -3.26 50.96 -28.75
CA ALA A 49 -2.31 49.93 -28.33
C ALA A 49 -2.50 49.55 -26.85
N GLN A 50 -2.74 50.52 -25.97
CA GLN A 50 -3.01 50.27 -24.55
C GLN A 50 -4.29 49.47 -24.33
N ILE A 51 -5.37 49.79 -25.06
CA ILE A 51 -6.62 49.01 -25.02
C ILE A 51 -6.38 47.56 -25.45
N SER A 52 -5.64 47.37 -26.55
CA SER A 52 -5.32 46.03 -27.05
C SER A 52 -4.49 45.21 -26.05
N SER A 53 -3.52 45.86 -25.38
CA SER A 53 -2.75 45.25 -24.28
C SER A 53 -3.64 44.82 -23.11
N ASN A 54 -4.56 45.70 -22.69
CA ASN A 54 -5.50 45.41 -21.60
C ASN A 54 -6.46 44.26 -21.96
N VAL A 55 -6.94 44.19 -23.20
CA VAL A 55 -7.77 43.08 -23.70
C VAL A 55 -6.99 41.77 -23.71
N ALA A 56 -5.73 41.79 -24.15
CA ALA A 56 -4.88 40.60 -24.13
C ALA A 56 -4.61 40.09 -22.70
N LEU A 57 -4.37 41.00 -21.74
CA LEU A 57 -4.23 40.65 -20.32
C LEU A 57 -5.52 40.05 -19.76
N ALA A 58 -6.67 40.66 -20.03
CA ALA A 58 -7.97 40.13 -19.59
C ALA A 58 -8.27 38.75 -20.19
N ALA A 59 -7.95 38.53 -21.48
CA ALA A 59 -8.11 37.24 -22.14
C ALA A 59 -7.18 36.17 -21.55
N ARG A 60 -5.92 36.53 -21.26
CA ARG A 60 -4.97 35.64 -20.57
C ARG A 60 -5.47 35.26 -19.19
N ASP A 61 -5.93 36.23 -18.41
CA ASP A 61 -6.40 36.00 -17.03
C ASP A 61 -7.69 35.15 -17.03
N ALA A 62 -8.59 35.35 -18.00
CA ALA A 62 -9.77 34.51 -18.20
C ALA A 62 -9.42 33.07 -18.61
N ALA A 63 -8.42 32.89 -19.49
CA ALA A 63 -7.94 31.57 -19.88
C ALA A 63 -7.30 30.83 -18.70
N LEU A 64 -6.51 31.53 -17.87
CA LEU A 64 -5.90 30.95 -16.67
C LEU A 64 -6.97 30.52 -15.65
N ALA A 65 -8.02 31.33 -15.47
CA ALA A 65 -9.16 30.97 -14.61
C ALA A 65 -9.94 29.74 -15.12
N ALA A 66 -9.99 29.53 -16.44
CA ALA A 66 -10.60 28.33 -17.04
C ALA A 66 -9.71 27.09 -16.91
N VAL A 67 -8.40 27.23 -17.15
CA VAL A 67 -7.42 26.12 -17.14
C VAL A 67 -7.07 25.67 -15.71
N GLY A 68 -7.12 26.56 -14.71
CA GLY A 68 -6.88 26.22 -13.30
C GLY A 68 -7.93 25.30 -12.67
N SER A 69 -8.99 24.92 -13.40
CA SER A 69 -10.06 24.09 -12.86
C SER A 69 -9.92 22.62 -13.23
N VAL A 70 -8.92 21.94 -12.67
CA VAL A 70 -8.81 20.49 -12.77
C VAL A 70 -9.85 19.87 -11.82
N LYS A 71 -10.91 19.30 -12.40
CA LYS A 71 -11.88 18.47 -11.68
C LYS A 71 -11.66 17.01 -12.05
N ALA A 72 -11.50 16.14 -11.06
CA ALA A 72 -11.46 14.69 -11.29
C ALA A 72 -12.88 14.11 -11.54
N SER A 73 -13.93 14.79 -11.07
CA SER A 73 -15.34 14.47 -11.29
C SER A 73 -16.21 15.74 -11.38
N PRO A 74 -17.38 15.71 -12.07
CA PRO A 74 -18.32 16.84 -12.11
C PRO A 74 -18.73 17.40 -10.73
N THR A 75 -18.68 16.55 -9.70
CA THR A 75 -19.07 16.88 -8.32
C THR A 75 -17.94 17.39 -7.44
N ASP A 76 -16.68 17.29 -7.89
CA ASP A 76 -15.54 17.66 -7.06
C ASP A 76 -15.39 19.17 -6.94
N ALA A 77 -14.94 19.60 -5.77
CA ALA A 77 -14.52 20.98 -5.56
C ALA A 77 -13.35 21.31 -6.50
N VAL A 78 -13.37 22.51 -7.07
CA VAL A 78 -12.26 23.02 -7.87
C VAL A 78 -11.12 23.37 -6.93
N ALA A 79 -9.95 22.76 -7.11
CA ALA A 79 -8.74 23.20 -6.41
C ALA A 79 -8.43 24.65 -6.79
N ALA A 80 -8.17 25.50 -5.80
CA ALA A 80 -7.91 26.92 -6.02
C ALA A 80 -6.49 27.18 -6.56
N SER A 81 -5.60 26.17 -6.50
CA SER A 81 -4.21 26.20 -6.96
C SER A 81 -3.75 24.81 -7.39
N LEU A 82 -2.77 24.74 -8.30
CA LEU A 82 -2.09 23.49 -8.71
C LEU A 82 -1.28 22.84 -7.58
N ASP A 83 -0.98 23.59 -6.51
CA ASP A 83 -0.26 23.11 -5.33
C ASP A 83 -1.20 22.49 -4.27
N GLU A 84 -2.51 22.56 -4.48
CA GLU A 84 -3.51 22.06 -3.54
C GLU A 84 -3.82 20.58 -3.80
N SER A 85 -3.78 19.76 -2.76
CA SER A 85 -4.05 18.32 -2.90
C SER A 85 -5.55 18.07 -3.13
N VAL A 86 -5.91 17.61 -4.33
CA VAL A 86 -7.26 17.14 -4.63
C VAL A 86 -7.52 15.83 -3.88
N THR A 87 -8.45 15.85 -2.92
CA THR A 87 -8.89 14.65 -2.21
C THR A 87 -10.03 14.01 -2.98
N VAL A 88 -9.79 12.87 -3.63
CA VAL A 88 -10.83 12.16 -4.38
C VAL A 88 -11.62 11.27 -3.44
N THR A 89 -12.93 11.51 -3.32
CA THR A 89 -13.83 10.80 -2.39
C THR A 89 -14.38 9.49 -3.01
N ALA A 90 -14.23 9.30 -4.32
CA ALA A 90 -14.68 8.13 -5.09
C ALA A 90 -13.49 7.29 -5.57
N PRO A 91 -13.67 6.00 -5.91
CA PRO A 91 -12.63 5.22 -6.58
C PRO A 91 -12.19 5.93 -7.86
N LEU A 92 -10.88 6.04 -8.08
CA LEU A 92 -10.29 6.60 -9.30
C LEU A 92 -10.72 5.74 -10.49
N VAL A 93 -11.80 6.14 -11.17
CA VAL A 93 -12.19 5.52 -12.44
C VAL A 93 -11.29 6.12 -13.51
N LYS A 94 -10.61 5.27 -14.30
CA LYS A 94 -9.73 5.73 -15.39
C LYS A 94 -10.58 6.35 -16.50
N GLU A 95 -10.94 7.62 -16.36
CA GLU A 95 -11.56 8.40 -17.41
C GLU A 95 -10.77 9.71 -17.56
N VAL A 96 -9.65 9.63 -18.27
CA VAL A 96 -8.93 10.84 -18.70
C VAL A 96 -9.71 11.42 -19.88
N LEU A 97 -10.62 12.35 -19.58
CA LEU A 97 -11.33 13.13 -20.59
C LEU A 97 -10.36 14.16 -21.19
N SER A 98 -9.85 13.84 -22.39
CA SER A 98 -9.10 14.74 -23.29
C SER A 98 -7.70 15.16 -22.80
N PRO A 99 -6.64 14.38 -23.07
CA PRO A 99 -5.27 14.78 -22.77
C PRO A 99 -4.83 15.89 -23.73
N GLY A 100 -4.95 17.14 -23.31
CA GLY A 100 -4.25 18.25 -23.94
C GLY A 100 -2.78 18.19 -23.52
N GLY A 101 -1.90 17.89 -24.48
CA GLY A 101 -0.42 17.99 -24.44
C GLY A 101 0.28 18.13 -23.08
N ASP A 102 1.05 17.10 -22.71
CA ASP A 102 2.11 17.07 -21.69
C ASP A 102 1.73 17.26 -20.21
N GLU A 103 0.46 17.07 -19.85
CA GLU A 103 0.07 16.97 -18.43
C GLU A 103 0.41 15.58 -17.88
N THR A 104 1.54 15.48 -17.17
CA THR A 104 1.96 14.22 -16.54
C THR A 104 1.23 14.07 -15.20
N PHE A 105 0.09 13.37 -15.19
CA PHE A 105 -0.59 13.01 -13.94
C PHE A 105 0.25 11.95 -13.19
N SER A 106 0.85 12.34 -12.06
CA SER A 106 1.63 11.43 -11.21
C SER A 106 0.76 10.92 -10.06
N LEU A 107 0.46 9.62 -10.07
CA LEU A 107 -0.18 8.94 -8.96
C LEU A 107 0.89 8.35 -8.04
N SER A 108 1.01 8.86 -6.82
CA SER A 108 1.80 8.23 -5.78
C SER A 108 0.92 7.27 -4.97
N VAL A 109 1.34 6.00 -4.91
CA VAL A 109 0.66 4.97 -4.11
C VAL A 109 1.52 4.68 -2.90
N ALA A 110 0.95 4.84 -1.70
CA ALA A 110 1.63 4.49 -0.47
C ALA A 110 1.81 2.96 -0.37
N VAL A 111 3.01 2.53 0.01
CA VAL A 111 3.29 1.12 0.33
C VAL A 111 2.78 0.86 1.75
N MET A 112 2.05 -0.25 1.93
CA MET A 112 1.63 -0.69 3.26
C MET A 112 2.86 -1.01 4.12
N ALA A 113 2.86 -0.55 5.36
CA ALA A 113 3.90 -0.90 6.34
C ALA A 113 3.33 -1.86 7.38
N GLY A 114 4.08 -2.90 7.73
CA GLY A 114 3.67 -3.89 8.72
C GLY A 114 3.51 -3.29 10.12
N ALA A 115 2.63 -3.90 10.92
CA ALA A 115 2.52 -3.59 12.34
C ALA A 115 3.61 -4.32 13.15
N GLY A 116 3.90 -3.81 14.34
CA GLY A 116 4.67 -4.52 15.37
C GLY A 116 3.78 -4.91 16.56
N ALA A 117 4.39 -5.45 17.61
CA ALA A 117 3.65 -5.83 18.83
C ALA A 117 2.92 -4.65 19.50
N SER A 118 3.50 -3.44 19.43
CA SER A 118 2.97 -2.25 20.12
C SER A 118 2.63 -1.08 19.19
N ASN A 119 3.00 -1.17 17.91
CA ASN A 119 2.82 -0.09 16.94
C ASN A 119 1.96 -0.58 15.78
N ALA A 120 0.94 0.19 15.40
CA ALA A 120 0.17 -0.07 14.19
C ALA A 120 1.02 0.17 12.93
N GLY A 121 0.65 -0.49 11.84
CA GLY A 121 1.24 -0.26 10.53
C GLY A 121 0.62 0.91 9.79
N LEU A 122 1.02 1.10 8.53
CA LEU A 122 0.48 2.14 7.65
C LEU A 122 -0.43 1.54 6.59
N ALA A 123 -1.56 2.19 6.32
CA ALA A 123 -2.39 1.85 5.19
C ALA A 123 -1.66 2.17 3.88
N GLY A 124 -1.74 1.25 2.92
CA GLY A 124 -1.39 1.49 1.52
C GLY A 124 -2.66 1.38 0.68
N VAL A 125 -2.59 0.56 -0.38
CA VAL A 125 -3.80 0.06 -1.07
C VAL A 125 -4.56 -1.01 -0.29
N ALA A 126 -3.96 -1.51 0.80
CA ALA A 126 -4.55 -2.46 1.73
C ALA A 126 -4.89 -1.77 3.06
N PRO A 127 -5.89 -2.26 3.81
CA PRO A 127 -6.20 -1.77 5.16
C PRO A 127 -4.99 -1.82 6.09
N ALA A 128 -4.83 -0.81 6.95
CA ALA A 128 -3.73 -0.76 7.91
C ALA A 128 -3.84 -1.91 8.93
N PRO A 129 -2.75 -2.67 9.17
CA PRO A 129 -2.68 -3.59 10.29
C PRO A 129 -2.60 -2.81 11.61
N GLN A 130 -3.29 -3.29 12.65
CA GLN A 130 -3.27 -2.70 13.98
C GLN A 130 -2.06 -3.20 14.80
N ALA A 131 -1.75 -2.53 15.92
CA ALA A 131 -0.76 -3.03 16.85
C ALA A 131 -1.12 -4.45 17.31
N GLY A 132 -0.15 -5.37 17.25
CA GLY A 132 -0.37 -6.80 17.51
C GLY A 132 -0.66 -7.63 16.27
N ASP A 133 -0.98 -7.03 15.12
CA ASP A 133 -1.29 -7.77 13.88
C ASP A 133 -0.06 -8.32 13.15
N HIS A 134 1.14 -8.19 13.71
CA HIS A 134 2.39 -8.73 13.15
C HIS A 134 2.41 -10.26 12.93
N GLU A 135 1.53 -11.00 13.58
CA GLU A 135 1.34 -12.46 13.40
C GLU A 135 0.08 -12.80 12.58
N ARG A 136 -0.54 -11.80 11.94
CA ARG A 136 -1.75 -11.95 11.14
C ARG A 136 -1.47 -11.83 9.65
N PHE A 137 -2.36 -12.41 8.85
CA PHE A 137 -2.35 -12.26 7.39
C PHE A 137 -3.62 -11.56 6.89
N LEU A 138 -3.51 -10.88 5.76
CA LEU A 138 -4.63 -10.20 5.12
C LEU A 138 -5.37 -11.18 4.19
N ARG A 139 -6.67 -11.35 4.42
CA ARG A 139 -7.54 -12.17 3.56
C ARG A 139 -8.06 -11.38 2.36
N GLY A 140 -8.57 -12.08 1.36
CA GLY A 140 -9.19 -11.48 0.16
C GLY A 140 -10.44 -10.65 0.44
N ASP A 141 -11.05 -10.77 1.62
CA ASP A 141 -12.17 -9.94 2.09
C ASP A 141 -11.70 -8.67 2.83
N ALA A 142 -10.41 -8.34 2.77
CA ALA A 142 -9.77 -7.19 3.39
C ALA A 142 -9.79 -7.19 4.94
N THR A 143 -9.87 -8.37 5.56
CA THR A 143 -9.77 -8.53 7.02
C THR A 143 -8.46 -9.21 7.45
N TRP A 144 -7.93 -8.81 8.61
CA TRP A 144 -6.71 -9.39 9.20
C TRP A 144 -7.06 -10.59 10.07
N GLN A 145 -6.48 -11.76 9.75
CA GLN A 145 -6.76 -13.03 10.41
C GLN A 145 -5.51 -13.56 11.14
N PRO A 146 -5.62 -14.04 12.39
CA PRO A 146 -4.57 -14.79 13.07
C PRO A 146 -4.09 -15.99 12.26
N LEU A 147 -2.77 -16.21 12.24
CA LEU A 147 -2.19 -17.43 11.70
C LEU A 147 -2.20 -18.52 12.78
N ASP A 148 -3.28 -19.28 12.84
CA ASP A 148 -3.39 -20.46 13.69
C ASP A 148 -3.67 -21.73 12.87
N ARG A 149 -3.49 -22.90 13.50
CA ARG A 149 -3.68 -24.21 12.87
C ARG A 149 -5.05 -24.38 12.22
N ALA A 150 -6.10 -23.85 12.85
CA ALA A 150 -7.46 -23.93 12.33
C ALA A 150 -7.64 -23.03 11.10
N SER A 151 -7.03 -21.84 11.13
CA SER A 151 -7.09 -20.84 10.05
C SER A 151 -6.43 -21.32 8.74
N VAL A 152 -5.45 -22.22 8.84
CA VAL A 152 -4.76 -22.82 7.68
C VAL A 152 -5.28 -24.22 7.29
N GLY A 153 -6.39 -24.67 7.88
CA GLY A 153 -6.98 -25.97 7.57
C GLY A 153 -6.17 -27.18 8.07
N MET A 154 -5.26 -26.98 9.02
CA MET A 154 -4.42 -28.03 9.62
C MET A 154 -5.00 -28.55 10.94
N SER A 155 -6.27 -28.30 11.25
CA SER A 155 -6.89 -28.67 12.53
C SER A 155 -6.82 -30.17 12.87
N ALA A 156 -6.73 -31.02 11.84
CA ALA A 156 -6.60 -32.46 11.99
C ALA A 156 -5.15 -32.91 12.25
N VAL A 157 -4.14 -32.10 11.94
CA VAL A 157 -2.76 -32.51 12.20
C VAL A 157 -2.57 -32.51 13.74
N GLU A 158 -1.79 -33.44 14.30
CA GLU A 158 -1.41 -33.43 15.72
C GLU A 158 0.12 -33.28 15.82
N ASP A 159 0.63 -32.10 16.22
CA ASP A 159 2.08 -31.83 16.26
C ASP A 159 2.69 -32.12 17.64
N THR A 160 1.91 -32.63 18.58
CA THR A 160 2.34 -32.78 19.98
C THR A 160 2.16 -34.21 20.44
N TRP A 161 3.24 -34.80 20.94
CA TRP A 161 3.20 -36.08 21.64
C TRP A 161 2.28 -35.99 22.87
N MET A 162 1.28 -36.86 22.93
CA MET A 162 0.37 -36.93 24.06
C MET A 162 0.88 -37.94 25.08
N ALA A 163 1.09 -37.50 26.32
CA ALA A 163 1.43 -38.39 27.42
C ALA A 163 0.21 -39.22 27.85
N LEU A 164 0.42 -40.52 28.03
CA LEU A 164 -0.53 -41.39 28.71
C LEU A 164 -0.43 -41.17 30.22
N GLU A 165 -1.56 -41.33 30.90
CA GLU A 165 -1.66 -41.04 32.33
C GLU A 165 -1.14 -42.22 33.15
N GLY A 166 -0.27 -41.92 34.12
CA GLY A 166 0.21 -42.89 35.11
C GLY A 166 1.46 -43.67 34.71
N PRO A 167 1.99 -44.48 35.64
CA PRO A 167 3.22 -45.24 35.43
C PRO A 167 3.06 -46.37 34.41
N VAL A 168 4.07 -46.57 33.58
CA VAL A 168 4.12 -47.68 32.62
C VAL A 168 4.56 -48.95 33.32
N THR A 169 3.82 -50.04 33.10
CA THR A 169 4.19 -51.38 33.54
C THR A 169 4.54 -52.24 32.33
N VAL A 170 5.80 -52.65 32.21
CA VAL A 170 6.23 -53.57 31.15
C VAL A 170 5.72 -54.98 31.46
N MET A 171 4.90 -55.53 30.57
CA MET A 171 4.31 -56.87 30.72
C MET A 171 5.12 -57.94 29.98
N SER A 172 5.68 -57.58 28.83
CA SER A 172 6.55 -58.44 28.03
C SER A 172 7.44 -57.60 27.11
N ALA A 173 8.27 -58.25 26.31
CA ALA A 173 9.12 -57.59 25.32
C ALA A 173 8.33 -56.78 24.27
N SER A 174 7.03 -57.03 24.09
CA SER A 174 6.19 -56.32 23.12
C SER A 174 4.90 -55.77 23.73
N GLN A 175 4.78 -55.76 25.07
CA GLN A 175 3.56 -55.29 25.74
C GLN A 175 3.88 -54.41 26.93
N ALA A 176 3.21 -53.26 26.97
CA ALA A 176 3.22 -52.34 28.09
C ALA A 176 1.79 -52.05 28.55
N ALA A 177 1.59 -51.82 29.83
CA ALA A 177 0.30 -51.42 30.38
C ALA A 177 0.38 -50.05 31.04
N VAL A 178 -0.67 -49.26 30.86
CA VAL A 178 -0.88 -47.99 31.54
C VAL A 178 -2.20 -48.05 32.33
N PRO A 179 -2.30 -47.35 33.49
CA PRO A 179 -3.53 -47.32 34.27
C PRO A 179 -4.71 -46.69 33.53
N GLY A 180 -5.91 -47.17 33.85
CA GLY A 180 -7.17 -46.64 33.34
C GLY A 180 -7.48 -47.04 31.90
N ASP A 181 -8.65 -46.59 31.44
CA ASP A 181 -9.05 -46.70 30.03
C ASP A 181 -8.44 -45.54 29.25
N GLN A 182 -7.37 -45.84 28.51
CA GLN A 182 -6.68 -44.93 27.61
C GLN A 182 -6.86 -45.40 26.16
N LEU A 183 -7.80 -46.33 25.88
CA LEU A 183 -7.94 -46.96 24.56
C LEU A 183 -8.25 -45.92 23.48
N GLY A 184 -9.14 -44.97 23.76
CA GLY A 184 -9.46 -43.88 22.82
C GLY A 184 -8.29 -42.96 22.50
N LYS A 185 -7.27 -42.91 23.36
CA LYS A 185 -6.02 -42.14 23.15
C LYS A 185 -4.97 -42.95 22.41
N VAL A 186 -4.85 -44.24 22.73
CA VAL A 186 -3.81 -45.12 22.15
C VAL A 186 -4.22 -45.62 20.77
N MET A 187 -5.49 -45.94 20.60
CA MET A 187 -6.06 -46.54 19.40
C MET A 187 -7.40 -45.86 19.04
N PRO A 188 -7.35 -44.58 18.64
CA PRO A 188 -8.55 -43.80 18.32
C PRO A 188 -9.34 -44.45 17.18
N GLY A 189 -10.62 -44.76 17.43
CA GLY A 189 -11.47 -45.46 16.46
C GLY A 189 -11.05 -46.91 16.17
N GLY A 190 -10.20 -47.52 17.00
CA GLY A 190 -9.75 -48.90 16.82
C GLY A 190 -8.66 -49.07 15.75
N ILE A 191 -8.01 -47.98 15.33
CA ILE A 191 -7.00 -48.00 14.27
C ILE A 191 -5.59 -48.05 14.87
N PRO A 192 -4.76 -49.06 14.51
CA PRO A 192 -3.36 -49.14 14.95
C PRO A 192 -2.47 -48.13 14.22
N GLY A 193 -1.22 -48.00 14.66
CA GLY A 193 -0.18 -47.23 13.95
C GLY A 193 0.25 -45.92 14.61
N ARG A 194 -0.27 -45.57 15.78
CA ARG A 194 0.28 -44.42 16.54
C ARG A 194 1.74 -44.68 16.90
N ALA A 195 2.61 -43.72 16.59
CA ALA A 195 4.00 -43.75 17.05
C ALA A 195 4.04 -43.68 18.59
N ILE A 196 5.03 -44.33 19.19
CA ILE A 196 5.23 -44.36 20.64
C ILE A 196 6.64 -43.90 20.97
N ARG A 197 6.77 -43.12 22.04
CA ARG A 197 8.04 -42.88 22.72
C ARG A 197 7.89 -43.03 24.22
N LEU A 198 9.00 -43.32 24.89
CA LEU A 198 9.06 -43.45 26.35
C LEU A 198 9.56 -42.15 26.98
N GLY A 199 9.16 -41.90 28.22
CA GLY A 199 9.55 -40.71 28.97
C GLY A 199 11.07 -40.57 29.06
N GLY A 200 11.61 -39.51 28.44
CA GLY A 200 13.04 -39.20 28.42
C GLY A 200 13.77 -39.52 27.11
N GLN A 201 13.10 -40.15 26.14
CA GLN A 201 13.65 -40.39 24.80
C GLN A 201 13.07 -39.38 23.80
N GLU A 202 13.93 -38.72 23.02
CA GLU A 202 13.49 -37.80 21.96
C GLU A 202 13.11 -38.52 20.66
N ALA A 203 13.59 -39.75 20.47
CA ALA A 203 13.32 -40.56 19.28
C ALA A 203 12.03 -41.41 19.42
N VAL A 204 11.37 -41.66 18.29
CA VAL A 204 10.30 -42.66 18.18
C VAL A 204 10.88 -44.02 18.55
N SER A 205 10.27 -44.66 19.54
CA SER A 205 10.72 -45.97 20.01
C SER A 205 10.06 -47.08 19.19
N GLY A 206 8.77 -46.98 18.85
CA GLY A 206 8.04 -47.97 18.05
C GLY A 206 6.61 -47.52 17.71
N PHE A 207 5.70 -48.46 17.45
CA PHE A 207 4.30 -48.18 17.07
C PHE A 207 3.27 -49.03 17.85
N VAL A 208 2.06 -48.50 18.02
CA VAL A 208 0.90 -49.25 18.53
C VAL A 208 0.47 -50.27 17.46
N ALA A 209 0.68 -51.56 17.73
CA ALA A 209 0.15 -52.64 16.90
C ALA A 209 -1.27 -53.03 17.31
N ASP A 210 -1.52 -53.05 18.61
CA ASP A 210 -2.85 -53.33 19.18
C ASP A 210 -3.00 -52.67 20.55
N ALA A 211 -4.23 -52.48 21.02
CA ALA A 211 -4.51 -52.02 22.38
C ALA A 211 -5.83 -52.59 22.90
N VAL A 212 -5.83 -53.08 24.14
CA VAL A 212 -7.01 -53.64 24.79
C VAL A 212 -7.15 -53.06 26.18
N TYR A 213 -8.35 -52.58 26.52
CA TYR A 213 -8.69 -52.23 27.89
C TYR A 213 -9.03 -53.49 28.70
N ASP A 214 -8.18 -53.80 29.67
CA ASP A 214 -8.36 -54.86 30.65
C ASP A 214 -9.13 -54.30 31.85
N SER A 215 -10.45 -54.45 31.82
CA SER A 215 -11.36 -53.94 32.85
C SER A 215 -11.19 -54.64 34.20
N VAL A 216 -10.63 -55.85 34.22
CA VAL A 216 -10.38 -56.61 35.46
C VAL A 216 -9.25 -55.97 36.25
N ASN A 217 -8.20 -55.53 35.55
CA ASN A 217 -7.03 -54.88 36.15
C ASN A 217 -7.06 -53.35 36.02
N ALA A 218 -8.15 -52.79 35.49
CA ALA A 218 -8.35 -51.36 35.24
C ALA A 218 -7.15 -50.70 34.53
N ARG A 219 -6.66 -51.33 33.45
CA ARG A 219 -5.48 -50.89 32.70
C ARG A 219 -5.67 -51.06 31.20
N THR A 220 -5.01 -50.22 30.42
CA THR A 220 -4.91 -50.39 28.97
C THR A 220 -3.60 -51.12 28.66
N VAL A 221 -3.70 -52.30 28.06
CA VAL A 221 -2.57 -53.09 27.57
C VAL A 221 -2.32 -52.72 26.13
N ILE A 222 -1.10 -52.31 25.82
CA ILE A 222 -0.67 -51.83 24.51
C ILE A 222 0.33 -52.83 23.96
N THR A 223 0.04 -53.38 22.79
CA THR A 223 0.96 -54.20 22.01
C THR A 223 1.79 -53.30 21.11
N LEU A 224 3.11 -53.43 21.21
CA LEU A 224 4.11 -52.60 20.56
C LEU A 224 4.75 -53.38 19.40
N ASP A 225 4.98 -52.70 18.28
CA ASP A 225 5.79 -53.22 17.17
C ASP A 225 7.05 -52.35 16.96
N GLY A 226 8.14 -53.00 16.55
CA GLY A 226 9.44 -52.36 16.29
C GLY A 226 10.29 -52.04 17.52
N PHE A 227 9.86 -52.39 18.75
CA PHE A 227 10.53 -51.94 19.97
C PHE A 227 10.33 -52.83 21.20
N GLN A 228 11.29 -52.80 22.12
CA GLN A 228 11.19 -53.46 23.43
C GLN A 228 11.30 -52.43 24.57
N PRO A 229 10.24 -52.25 25.39
CA PRO A 229 10.29 -51.33 26.51
C PRO A 229 11.30 -51.82 27.55
N ASP A 230 12.25 -50.96 27.91
CA ASP A 230 13.11 -51.23 29.05
C ASP A 230 12.29 -51.08 30.34
N GLY A 231 12.60 -51.90 31.34
CA GLY A 231 11.91 -51.84 32.64
C GLY A 231 12.16 -50.55 33.44
N GLN A 232 12.76 -49.51 32.82
CA GLN A 232 13.08 -48.23 33.43
C GLN A 232 12.16 -47.10 32.96
N SER A 233 11.31 -47.37 31.97
CA SER A 233 10.39 -46.38 31.42
C SER A 233 9.29 -45.98 32.40
N THR A 234 9.25 -44.70 32.78
CA THR A 234 8.29 -44.18 33.77
C THR A 234 7.05 -43.52 33.14
N ALA A 235 7.11 -43.19 31.85
CA ALA A 235 6.01 -42.58 31.10
C ALA A 235 5.97 -43.12 29.66
N LEU A 236 4.79 -43.15 29.05
CA LEU A 236 4.59 -43.49 27.64
C LEU A 236 3.86 -42.35 26.95
N GLN A 237 4.33 -41.97 25.77
CA GLN A 237 3.71 -40.92 24.97
C GLN A 237 3.40 -41.47 23.59
N VAL A 238 2.29 -41.00 23.03
CA VAL A 238 1.76 -41.41 21.73
C VAL A 238 1.75 -40.23 20.77
N GLY A 239 2.21 -40.44 19.54
CA GLY A 239 2.31 -39.45 18.47
C GLY A 239 1.00 -39.33 17.68
N GLN A 240 1.05 -38.77 16.47
CA GLN A 240 -0.12 -38.43 15.65
C GLN A 240 -1.14 -39.59 15.48
N ASP A 241 -2.43 -39.25 15.54
CA ASP A 241 -3.55 -40.15 15.19
C ASP A 241 -3.39 -40.67 13.75
N PRO A 242 -3.42 -42.01 13.54
CA PRO A 242 -3.26 -42.61 12.23
C PRO A 242 -4.32 -42.16 11.21
N ARG A 243 -5.51 -41.72 11.66
CA ARG A 243 -6.55 -41.17 10.78
C ARG A 243 -6.18 -39.83 10.17
N ASN A 244 -5.26 -39.11 10.83
CA ASN A 244 -4.78 -37.82 10.40
C ASN A 244 -3.49 -37.92 9.58
N ALA A 245 -2.95 -39.15 9.39
CA ALA A 245 -1.87 -39.38 8.44
C ALA A 245 -2.41 -39.20 7.01
N PRO A 246 -1.65 -38.56 6.10
CA PRO A 246 -2.06 -38.46 4.70
C PRO A 246 -2.24 -39.88 4.13
N SER A 247 -3.42 -40.15 3.58
CA SER A 247 -3.80 -41.48 3.09
C SER A 247 -2.82 -41.99 2.03
N SER A 248 -2.08 -43.05 2.35
CA SER A 248 -1.26 -43.83 1.44
C SER A 248 -2.16 -44.83 0.70
N SER A 249 -2.42 -44.63 -0.58
CA SER A 249 -3.05 -45.66 -1.42
C SER A 249 -2.08 -46.82 -1.76
N SER A 250 -1.05 -47.07 -0.94
CA SER A 250 -0.03 -48.08 -1.21
C SER A 250 0.28 -48.87 0.05
N THR A 251 -0.28 -50.08 0.07
CA THR A 251 0.15 -51.25 0.82
C THR A 251 1.66 -51.23 1.12
N GLY A 252 2.03 -50.98 2.38
CA GLY A 252 3.34 -51.38 2.92
C GLY A 252 4.33 -50.28 3.33
N SER A 253 3.97 -48.99 3.33
CA SER A 253 4.89 -47.90 3.73
C SER A 253 4.36 -46.97 4.83
N ASP A 254 3.36 -47.40 5.60
CA ASP A 254 2.73 -46.62 6.69
C ASP A 254 3.66 -46.28 7.87
N LEU A 255 4.93 -46.70 7.81
CA LEU A 255 5.96 -46.39 8.79
C LEU A 255 6.75 -45.09 8.50
N TYR A 256 6.72 -44.56 7.26
CA TYR A 256 7.77 -43.64 6.80
C TYR A 256 7.58 -42.15 7.17
N LEU A 257 6.36 -41.76 7.56
CA LEU A 257 6.09 -40.34 7.85
C LEU A 257 6.33 -39.96 9.32
N ALA A 258 6.36 -40.94 10.24
CA ALA A 258 6.74 -40.68 11.63
C ALA A 258 8.25 -40.40 11.79
N GLU A 259 9.11 -41.02 10.97
CA GLU A 259 10.56 -40.78 11.00
C GLU A 259 10.98 -39.45 10.32
N THR A 260 10.23 -38.98 9.32
CA THR A 260 10.69 -37.88 8.45
C THR A 260 10.02 -36.53 8.73
N TYR A 261 8.81 -36.50 9.31
CA TYR A 261 8.08 -35.25 9.50
C TYR A 261 8.14 -34.68 10.93
N ASN A 262 8.63 -35.44 11.91
CA ASN A 262 8.87 -34.91 13.27
C ASN A 262 10.27 -34.27 13.45
N CYS A 263 11.15 -34.34 12.44
CA CYS A 263 12.49 -33.74 12.48
C CYS A 263 12.60 -32.40 11.72
N LEU A 264 11.48 -31.80 11.31
CA LEU A 264 11.43 -30.50 10.61
C LEU A 264 10.89 -29.34 11.46
N MET A 265 11.01 -29.43 12.79
CA MET A 265 10.96 -28.25 13.66
C MET A 265 12.00 -28.37 14.78
N TYR A 266 13.21 -27.87 14.50
CA TYR A 266 14.01 -26.97 15.35
C TYR A 266 15.10 -26.33 14.49
#